data_AF-A0AB36S1S3-F1
#
_entry.id   AF-A0AB36S1S3-F1
#
_cell.length_a   1.000
_cell.length_b   1.000
_cell.length_c   1.000
_cell.angle_alpha   90.00
_cell.angle_beta   90.00
_cell.angle_gamma   90.00
#
_symmetry.space_group_name_H-M   'P 1'
#
loop_
_entity.id
_entity.type
_entity.pdbx_description
1 polymer ?
#
loop_
_entity_poly.entity_id
_entity_poly.type
_entity_poly.pdbx_seq_one_letter_code
_entity_poly.pdbx_strand_id
1 'polypeptide(L)'
;MISNISTRPKTMFKNALNIQDFSFKSHTSTAIIGTNGAGKSTLINTILGIRSDYNFKAQNNNIPYHDNVIPQRKQLGVVSNLFNYPPGLNVNDLFKFYQFFIKLIIMDEPETSLEQNALIKLSNLISLRNTQQLTSIIATQI
;
A
#
# COMPACT_ATOMS: atom_id res chain seq x y z
N MET A 1 11.78 4.62 3.58
CA MET A 1 11.07 4.93 4.84
C MET A 1 10.02 5.97 4.55
N ILE A 2 8.73 5.63 4.72
CA ILE A 2 7.65 6.61 4.61
C ILE A 2 7.28 7.09 6.02
N SER A 3 7.09 8.40 6.19
CA SER A 3 6.77 9.02 7.49
C SER A 3 5.96 10.32 7.37
N ASN A 4 5.54 10.86 8.53
CA ASN A 4 4.83 12.13 8.66
C ASN A 4 3.51 12.18 7.87
N ILE A 5 2.67 11.16 8.03
CA ILE A 5 1.45 10.98 7.23
C ILE A 5 0.27 11.74 7.84
N SER A 6 -0.18 12.78 7.15
CA SER A 6 -1.39 13.52 7.51
C SER A 6 -2.36 13.54 6.34
N THR A 7 -3.64 13.24 6.60
CA THR A 7 -4.70 13.30 5.59
C THR A 7 -5.94 14.02 6.11
N ARG A 8 -6.44 14.95 5.31
CA ARG A 8 -7.63 15.73 5.61
C ARG A 8 -8.54 15.82 4.38
N PRO A 9 -9.83 15.50 4.47
CA PRO A 9 -10.76 15.75 3.38
C PRO A 9 -10.83 17.25 3.08
N LYS A 10 -10.84 17.65 1.80
CA LYS A 10 -10.92 19.08 1.41
C LYS A 10 -12.20 19.75 1.90
N THR A 11 -13.26 18.98 2.08
CA THR A 11 -14.59 19.44 2.52
C THR A 11 -14.74 19.57 4.04
N MET A 12 -13.77 19.10 4.84
CA MET A 12 -13.87 19.08 6.30
C MET A 12 -12.78 19.88 6.99
N PHE A 13 -13.11 20.36 8.19
CA PHE A 13 -12.14 21.00 9.09
C PHE A 13 -11.32 20.00 9.92
N LYS A 14 -11.86 18.81 10.15
CA LYS A 14 -11.23 17.75 10.93
C LYS A 14 -10.44 16.79 10.04
N ASN A 15 -9.28 16.36 10.51
CA ASN A 15 -8.49 15.32 9.85
C ASN A 15 -9.27 14.00 9.85
N ALA A 16 -9.30 13.33 8.71
CA ALA A 16 -9.85 11.97 8.60
C ALA A 16 -8.82 10.92 9.07
N LEU A 17 -7.53 11.23 8.90
CA LEU A 17 -6.44 10.41 9.40
C LEU A 17 -5.30 11.32 9.82
N ASN A 18 -4.79 11.14 11.04
CA ASN A 18 -3.63 11.88 11.52
C ASN A 18 -2.68 10.92 12.21
N ILE A 19 -1.61 10.51 11.51
CA ILE A 19 -0.61 9.61 12.06
C ILE A 19 0.73 10.35 12.07
N GLN A 20 1.16 10.78 13.26
CA GLN A 20 2.40 11.54 13.40
C GLN A 20 3.61 10.67 13.05
N ASP A 21 3.75 9.52 13.72
CA ASP A 21 4.86 8.60 13.53
C ASP A 21 4.38 7.29 12.90
N PHE A 22 4.25 7.28 11.57
CA PHE A 22 4.15 6.04 10.82
C PHE A 22 5.50 5.77 10.18
N SER A 23 6.08 4.60 10.43
CA SER A 23 7.21 4.16 9.62
C SER A 23 7.19 2.64 9.51
N PHE A 24 7.62 2.15 8.36
CA PHE A 24 7.83 0.73 8.15
C PHE A 24 9.29 0.48 7.84
N LYS A 25 9.80 -0.63 8.35
CA LYS A 25 11.18 -1.03 8.16
C LYS A 25 11.37 -1.50 6.73
N SER A 26 12.38 -0.95 6.05
CA SER A 26 12.72 -1.41 4.70
C SER A 26 13.14 -2.89 4.74
N HIS A 27 12.87 -3.61 3.65
CA HIS A 27 13.21 -5.03 3.51
C HIS A 27 12.45 -5.95 4.48
N THR A 28 11.27 -5.50 4.93
CA THR A 28 10.38 -6.29 5.76
C THR A 28 8.96 -6.24 5.23
N SER A 29 8.11 -7.09 5.80
CA SER A 29 6.68 -7.05 5.56
C SER A 29 5.96 -6.49 6.78
N THR A 30 5.12 -5.48 6.59
CA THR A 30 4.36 -4.81 7.66
C THR A 30 2.87 -5.02 7.45
N ALA A 31 2.17 -5.53 8.47
CA ALA A 31 0.71 -5.64 8.45
C ALA A 31 0.06 -4.41 9.11
N ILE A 32 -0.96 -3.86 8.47
CA ILE A 32 -1.87 -2.82 8.99
C ILE A 32 -3.18 -3.53 9.29
N ILE A 33 -3.51 -3.69 10.58
CA ILE A 33 -4.71 -4.37 11.04
C ILE A 33 -5.67 -3.36 11.67
N GLY A 34 -6.97 -3.50 11.42
CA GLY A 34 -7.98 -2.58 11.94
C GLY A 34 -9.40 -2.95 11.51
N THR A 35 -10.39 -2.51 12.28
CA THR A 35 -11.82 -2.69 11.94
C THR A 35 -12.21 -1.95 10.66
N ASN A 36 -13.42 -2.21 10.17
CA ASN A 36 -13.99 -1.47 9.04
C ASN A 36 -14.19 0.00 9.43
N GLY A 37 -13.78 0.91 8.54
CA GLY A 37 -13.78 2.35 8.81
C GLY A 37 -12.60 2.86 9.66
N ALA A 38 -11.67 2.00 10.12
CA ALA A 38 -10.49 2.43 10.88
C ALA A 38 -9.48 3.30 10.09
N GLY A 39 -9.71 3.50 8.78
CA GLY A 39 -8.87 4.35 7.93
C GLY A 39 -7.73 3.63 7.21
N LYS A 40 -7.75 2.29 7.12
CA LYS A 40 -6.74 1.47 6.42
C LYS A 40 -6.57 1.86 4.94
N SER A 41 -7.64 1.80 4.15
CA SER A 41 -7.60 2.21 2.74
C SER A 41 -7.34 3.71 2.59
N THR A 42 -7.78 4.53 3.55
CA THR A 42 -7.43 5.96 3.60
C THR A 42 -5.92 6.17 3.74
N LEU A 43 -5.25 5.40 4.62
CA LEU A 43 -3.80 5.41 4.79
C LEU A 43 -3.09 4.97 3.50
N ILE A 44 -3.51 3.85 2.90
CA ILE A 44 -2.94 3.34 1.64
C ILE A 44 -3.05 4.38 0.53
N ASN A 45 -4.25 4.95 0.34
CA ASN A 45 -4.50 5.96 -0.68
C ASN A 45 -3.68 7.24 -0.47
N THR A 46 -3.44 7.60 0.79
CA THR A 46 -2.58 8.73 1.18
C THR A 46 -1.13 8.44 0.82
N ILE A 47 -0.64 7.22 1.12
CA ILE A 47 0.72 6.79 0.76
C ILE A 47 0.95 6.86 -0.75
N LEU A 48 -0.07 6.49 -1.54
CA LEU A 48 -0.02 6.47 -3.00
C LEU A 48 -0.26 7.84 -3.66
N GLY A 49 -0.82 8.79 -2.90
CA GLY A 49 -1.21 10.11 -3.40
C GLY A 49 -2.22 10.01 -4.54
N ILE A 50 -3.22 9.12 -4.43
CA ILE A 50 -4.23 8.88 -5.49
C ILE A 50 -5.60 9.49 -5.22
N ARG A 51 -5.78 10.16 -4.07
CA ARG A 51 -7.03 10.86 -3.71
C ARG A 51 -6.92 12.35 -3.95
N SER A 52 -7.63 12.83 -4.98
CA SER A 52 -7.70 14.26 -5.33
C SER A 52 -8.63 15.05 -4.43
N ASP A 53 -9.55 14.39 -3.72
CA ASP A 53 -10.54 14.94 -2.80
C ASP A 53 -9.95 15.26 -1.40
N TYR A 54 -8.69 14.92 -1.17
CA TYR A 54 -8.00 15.04 0.11
C TYR A 54 -6.78 15.94 -0.01
N ASN A 55 -6.47 16.61 1.09
CA ASN A 55 -5.16 17.21 1.32
C ASN A 55 -4.30 16.18 2.05
N PHE A 56 -3.16 15.81 1.49
CA PHE A 56 -2.22 14.88 2.09
C PHE A 56 -0.81 15.46 2.24
N LYS A 57 -0.10 14.97 3.25
CA LYS A 57 1.33 15.20 3.46
C LYS A 57 1.96 13.89 3.91
N ALA A 58 3.11 13.57 3.33
CA ALA A 58 3.94 12.45 3.72
C ALA A 58 5.36 12.66 3.20
N GLN A 59 6.28 11.80 3.62
CA GLN A 59 7.66 11.79 3.14
C GLN A 59 8.04 10.37 2.75
N ASN A 60 8.79 10.16 1.68
CA ASN A 60 9.40 8.87 1.35
C ASN A 60 10.91 9.04 1.17
N ASN A 61 11.70 8.34 1.99
CA ASN A 61 13.16 8.48 2.01
C ASN A 61 13.59 9.94 2.19
N ASN A 62 12.94 10.65 3.12
CA ASN A 62 13.11 12.09 3.37
C ASN A 62 12.71 13.01 2.20
N ILE A 63 12.14 12.47 1.12
CA ILE A 63 11.59 13.27 0.02
C ILE A 63 10.12 13.56 0.35
N PRO A 64 9.76 14.81 0.67
CA PRO A 64 8.38 15.17 0.97
C PRO A 64 7.51 15.10 -0.28
N TYR A 65 6.28 14.65 -0.10
CA TYR A 65 5.23 14.66 -1.12
C TYR A 65 3.91 15.09 -0.47
N HIS A 66 3.11 15.82 -1.24
CA HIS A 66 1.87 16.46 -0.81
C HIS A 66 1.03 16.78 -2.05
N ASP A 67 -0.18 17.33 -1.91
CA ASP A 67 -1.19 17.47 -2.98
C ASP A 67 -0.65 17.72 -4.41
N ASN A 68 0.27 18.69 -4.57
CA ASN A 68 0.83 19.06 -5.88
C ASN A 68 2.18 18.41 -6.20
N VAL A 69 2.76 17.69 -5.24
CA VAL A 69 4.03 16.96 -5.34
C VAL A 69 3.72 15.48 -5.13
N ILE A 70 3.50 14.74 -6.22
CA ILE A 70 3.12 13.33 -6.16
C ILE A 70 4.29 12.44 -5.68
N PRO A 71 4.01 11.32 -4.98
CA PRO A 71 5.05 10.37 -4.59
C PRO A 71 5.70 9.73 -5.81
N GLN A 72 6.94 9.24 -5.64
CA GLN A 72 7.64 8.47 -6.68
C GLN A 72 7.02 7.08 -6.84
N ARG A 73 5.90 7.02 -7.58
CA ARG A 73 5.13 5.78 -7.79
C ARG A 73 5.92 4.67 -8.49
N LYS A 74 7.02 4.98 -9.20
CA LYS A 74 7.91 3.96 -9.80
C LYS A 74 8.46 2.96 -8.76
N GLN A 75 8.46 3.31 -7.48
CA GLN A 75 8.95 2.44 -6.40
C GLN A 75 7.82 1.74 -5.64
N LEU A 76 6.56 2.06 -5.95
CA LEU A 76 5.37 1.63 -5.23
C LEU A 76 4.48 0.84 -6.19
N GLY A 77 4.05 -0.34 -5.77
CA GLY A 77 3.03 -1.11 -6.44
C GLY A 77 1.96 -1.53 -5.45
N VAL A 78 0.77 -1.75 -5.97
CA VAL A 78 -0.41 -1.93 -5.14
C VAL A 78 -1.23 -3.06 -5.71
N VAL A 79 -1.64 -3.95 -4.84
CA VAL A 79 -2.61 -4.99 -5.09
C VAL A 79 -3.85 -4.58 -4.29
N SER A 80 -4.90 -4.19 -4.98
CA SER A 80 -6.16 -3.81 -4.34
C SER A 80 -7.31 -4.29 -5.21
N ASN A 81 -8.39 -4.67 -4.53
CA ASN A 81 -9.66 -5.05 -5.18
C ASN A 81 -10.29 -3.88 -5.97
N LEU A 82 -9.79 -2.66 -5.78
CA LEU A 82 -10.23 -1.45 -6.49
C LEU A 82 -9.62 -1.28 -7.89
N PHE A 83 -8.65 -2.11 -8.31
CA PHE A 83 -7.99 -1.93 -9.62
C PHE A 83 -8.63 -2.78 -10.72
N ASN A 84 -8.90 -2.11 -11.85
CA ASN A 84 -9.19 -2.77 -13.12
C ASN A 84 -7.87 -3.19 -13.79
N TYR A 85 -7.69 -4.49 -14.00
CA TYR A 85 -6.55 -5.03 -14.74
C TYR A 85 -6.80 -4.95 -16.25
N PRO A 86 -5.77 -4.67 -17.08
CA PRO A 86 -5.90 -4.72 -18.53
C PRO A 86 -6.43 -6.08 -19.00
N PRO A 87 -7.35 -6.12 -19.98
CA PRO A 87 -7.84 -7.38 -20.52
C PRO A 87 -6.69 -8.18 -21.15
N GLY A 88 -6.70 -9.50 -20.95
CA GLY A 88 -5.65 -10.41 -21.46
C GLY A 88 -4.44 -10.59 -20.54
N LEU A 89 -4.36 -9.87 -19.41
CA LEU A 89 -3.35 -10.11 -18.39
C LEU A 89 -3.69 -11.39 -17.60
N ASN A 90 -2.81 -12.39 -17.62
CA ASN A 90 -2.98 -13.58 -16.79
C ASN A 90 -2.37 -13.37 -15.39
N VAL A 91 -2.74 -14.24 -14.45
CA VAL A 91 -2.26 -14.21 -13.06
C VAL A 91 -0.73 -14.28 -12.99
N ASN A 92 -0.08 -15.08 -13.83
CA ASN A 92 1.38 -15.20 -13.83
C ASN A 92 2.08 -13.90 -14.26
N ASP A 93 1.55 -13.18 -15.25
CA ASP A 93 2.11 -11.91 -15.69
C ASP A 93 1.98 -10.85 -14.60
N LEU A 94 0.85 -10.86 -13.89
CA LEU A 94 0.64 -10.01 -12.73
C LEU A 94 1.63 -10.32 -11.60
N PHE A 95 1.83 -11.62 -11.29
CA PHE A 95 2.82 -12.07 -10.32
C PHE A 95 4.24 -11.65 -10.71
N LYS A 96 4.64 -11.83 -11.98
CA LYS A 96 5.95 -11.39 -12.48
C LYS A 96 6.12 -9.88 -12.37
N PHE A 97 5.08 -9.12 -12.74
CA PHE A 97 5.10 -7.66 -12.64
C PHE A 97 5.39 -7.20 -11.22
N TYR A 98 4.62 -7.72 -10.26
CA TYR A 98 4.76 -7.42 -8.84
C TYR A 98 6.08 -7.92 -8.25
N GLN A 99 6.55 -9.09 -8.64
CA GLN A 99 7.78 -9.68 -8.15
C GLN A 99 9.03 -8.91 -8.58
N PHE A 100 9.10 -8.48 -9.85
CA PHE A 100 10.35 -7.95 -10.42
C PHE A 100 10.43 -6.42 -10.46
N PHE A 101 9.34 -5.73 -10.73
CA PHE A 101 9.40 -4.30 -11.05
C PHE A 101 9.14 -3.38 -9.86
N ILE A 102 8.66 -3.93 -8.74
CA ILE A 102 8.12 -3.12 -7.64
C ILE A 102 8.91 -3.32 -6.34
N LYS A 103 9.50 -2.22 -5.85
CA LYS A 103 10.27 -2.17 -4.60
C LYS A 103 9.41 -2.29 -3.34
N LEU A 104 8.24 -1.66 -3.34
CA LEU A 104 7.25 -1.74 -2.26
C LEU A 104 5.91 -2.22 -2.80
N ILE A 105 5.39 -3.34 -2.31
CA ILE A 105 4.00 -3.76 -2.60
C ILE A 105 3.08 -3.36 -1.45
N ILE A 106 1.90 -2.82 -1.75
CA ILE A 106 0.82 -2.60 -0.79
C ILE A 106 -0.37 -3.50 -1.14
N MET A 107 -0.81 -4.38 -0.26
CA MET A 107 -1.96 -5.26 -0.45
C MET A 107 -3.12 -4.75 0.38
N ASP A 108 -4.27 -4.43 -0.22
CA ASP A 108 -5.47 -3.98 0.50
C ASP A 108 -6.51 -5.08 0.54
N GLU A 109 -6.82 -5.56 1.76
CA GLU A 109 -7.81 -6.60 2.06
C GLU A 109 -7.71 -7.81 1.13
N PRO A 110 -6.57 -8.54 1.13
CA PRO A 110 -6.50 -9.81 0.40
C PRO A 110 -7.62 -10.72 0.89
N GLU A 111 -8.42 -11.27 -0.04
CA GLU A 111 -9.67 -11.95 0.29
C GLU A 111 -9.50 -13.00 1.41
N THR A 112 -10.36 -12.95 2.43
CA THR A 112 -10.35 -13.95 3.51
C THR A 112 -10.82 -15.33 3.03
N SER A 113 -11.53 -15.38 1.89
CA SER A 113 -11.93 -16.59 1.19
C SER A 113 -10.85 -17.17 0.28
N LEU A 114 -9.63 -16.60 0.28
CA LEU A 114 -8.51 -17.17 -0.47
C LEU A 114 -8.36 -18.65 -0.10
N GLU A 115 -8.51 -19.52 -1.09
CA GLU A 115 -8.24 -20.94 -0.95
C GLU A 115 -6.83 -21.15 -0.35
N GLN A 116 -6.63 -22.23 0.41
CA GLN A 116 -5.34 -22.51 1.07
C GLN A 116 -4.13 -22.37 0.12
N ASN A 117 -4.29 -22.77 -1.14
CA ASN A 117 -3.28 -22.64 -2.18
C ASN A 117 -2.89 -21.18 -2.48
N ALA A 118 -3.84 -20.25 -2.45
CA ALA A 118 -3.58 -18.84 -2.67
C ALA A 118 -2.88 -18.19 -1.47
N LEU A 119 -3.24 -18.59 -0.24
CA LEU A 119 -2.53 -18.17 0.98
C LEU A 119 -1.08 -18.67 1.00
N ILE A 120 -0.84 -19.92 0.57
CA ILE A 120 0.51 -20.48 0.44
C ILE A 120 1.32 -19.69 -0.61
N LYS A 121 0.73 -19.40 -1.78
CA LYS A 121 1.38 -18.57 -2.81
C LYS A 121 1.72 -17.17 -2.31
N LEU A 122 0.81 -16.56 -1.54
CA LEU A 122 1.02 -15.24 -0.95
C LEU A 122 2.16 -15.25 0.07
N SER A 123 2.17 -16.24 0.97
CA SER A 123 3.24 -16.45 1.95
C SER A 123 4.60 -16.66 1.28
N ASN A 124 4.64 -17.46 0.21
CA ASN A 124 5.85 -17.69 -0.57
C ASN A 124 6.33 -16.41 -1.27
N LEU A 125 5.41 -15.63 -1.85
CA LEU A 125 5.74 -14.34 -2.47
C LEU A 125 6.34 -13.36 -1.45
N ILE A 126 5.72 -13.25 -0.27
CA ILE A 126 6.19 -12.40 0.83
C ILE A 126 7.60 -12.83 1.27
N SER A 127 7.79 -14.13 1.46
CA SER A 127 9.08 -14.70 1.88
C SER A 127 10.17 -14.45 0.85
N LEU A 128 9.89 -14.68 -0.43
CA LEU A 128 10.81 -14.43 -1.53
C LEU A 128 11.17 -12.94 -1.67
N ARG A 129 10.19 -12.05 -1.51
CA ARG A 129 10.44 -10.60 -1.53
C ARG A 129 11.37 -10.19 -0.39
N ASN A 130 11.18 -10.73 0.80
CA ASN A 130 12.04 -10.44 1.95
C ASN A 130 13.49 -10.91 1.69
N THR A 131 13.71 -12.09 1.08
CA THR A 131 15.07 -12.57 0.72
C THR A 131 15.73 -11.70 -0.35
N GLN A 132 14.94 -11.10 -1.24
CA GLN A 132 15.39 -10.14 -2.26
C GLN A 132 15.55 -8.71 -1.73
N GLN A 133 15.41 -8.49 -0.42
CA GLN A 133 15.43 -7.15 0.19
C GLN A 133 14.38 -6.21 -0.43
N LEU A 134 13.18 -6.71 -0.68
CA LEU A 134 12.03 -5.92 -1.10
C LEU A 134 11.09 -5.72 0.09
N THR A 135 10.30 -4.64 0.06
CA THR A 135 9.38 -4.29 1.16
C THR A 135 7.94 -4.61 0.75
N SER A 136 7.11 -4.98 1.73
CA SER A 136 5.68 -5.22 1.54
C SER A 136 4.85 -4.60 2.68
N ILE A 137 3.67 -4.06 2.36
CA ILE A 137 2.66 -3.59 3.29
C ILE A 137 1.39 -4.36 3.00
N ILE A 138 0.70 -4.84 4.02
CA ILE A 138 -0.54 -5.61 3.88
C ILE A 138 -1.56 -5.00 4.83
N ALA A 139 -2.65 -4.46 4.30
CA ALA A 139 -3.79 -4.02 5.11
C ALA A 139 -4.86 -5.11 5.15
N THR A 140 -5.32 -5.46 6.34
CA THR A 140 -6.35 -6.48 6.53
C THR A 140 -7.24 -6.15 7.73
N GLN A 141 -8.41 -6.78 7.78
CA GLN A 141 -9.34 -6.69 8.91
C GLN A 141 -8.84 -7.58 10.08
N ILE A 142 -9.21 -7.22 11.31
CA ILE A 142 -9.02 -8.03 12.53
C ILE A 142 -10.32 -8.77 12.84
#